data_AF-A0AAU3TBY1-F1
#
_entry.id   AF-A0AAU3TBY1-F1
#
_cell.length_a   1.000
_cell.length_b   1.000
_cell.length_c   1.000
_cell.angle_alpha   90.00
_cell.angle_beta   90.00
_cell.angle_gamma   90.00
#
_symmetry.space_group_name_H-M   'P 1'
#
loop_
_entity.id
_entity.type
_entity.pdbx_description
1 polymer ?
#
loop_
_entity_poly.entity_id
_entity_poly.type
_entity_poly.pdbx_seq_one_letter_code
_entity_poly.pdbx_strand_id
1 'polypeptide(L)'
;MLDHPIGDTGDRVELAPGAVPSDGRFTNPDLLPVPVADRRWTTYNFAALWVGMAHNIPSWLLASGLVALGMDWKQAVFTIALANIIVLGPMLLTGHAGPKYGIPFPVLARAPFGVRGANLAALIRAAVACAWFGIQTWIGGSGIFVLLGEIFGGWAGAAEIGGEPWPLWLCFALFWVLELAIIYRGMETLRRFENWAAPFVIVGALALLVWIGMKAGGFGELLDQPSRLGWGAEFWTVFFPALMGMIAFWSTLSLNIPDFTRFGAGQRSQILGQTLGLPTTMTLFALLSVFVTSGSEAVYGAPIWDPVELVAKADSTFGLLYALVTVLVATISVNIAANVVSPAYDLANLAPRRINFRRGALITGVVGVLIMPWKLTSTPELYIFTWLGLVGGLLGTVAGILISDYWIVRRTRLSLPDLYRQGGPYWYTGGWNIRAVLAFVVGGVLAIGGSHSAPGQGPFPEEGLIPVLKPLADYGWAVGLASSLLLYTALMSRRRPAHP
;
A
#
# COMPACT_ATOMS: atom_id res chain seq x y z
N MET A 1 -0.25 45.13 -2.17
CA MET A 1 -1.29 44.67 -1.21
C MET A 1 -2.55 44.41 -2.01
N LEU A 2 -2.81 43.16 -2.35
CA LEU A 2 -4.11 42.70 -2.84
C LEU A 2 -4.55 41.65 -1.83
N ASP A 3 -5.63 41.93 -1.12
CA ASP A 3 -6.19 41.08 -0.07
C ASP A 3 -6.59 39.72 -0.65
N HIS A 4 -5.95 38.67 -0.16
CA HIS A 4 -6.41 37.30 -0.38
C HIS A 4 -7.58 37.02 0.58
N PRO A 5 -8.75 36.57 0.11
CA PRO A 5 -9.85 36.18 0.96
C PRO A 5 -9.56 34.77 1.51
N ILE A 6 -8.64 34.66 2.45
CA ILE A 6 -8.41 33.44 3.23
C ILE A 6 -9.04 33.69 4.59
N GLY A 7 -10.09 32.94 4.93
CA GLY A 7 -10.57 32.88 6.30
C GLY A 7 -9.51 32.16 7.14
N ASP A 8 -8.68 32.92 7.86
CA ASP A 8 -7.68 32.38 8.77
C ASP A 8 -8.39 31.78 10.00
N THR A 9 -8.48 30.45 10.03
CA THR A 9 -8.92 29.67 11.21
C THR A 9 -7.74 28.86 11.76
N GLY A 10 -6.56 29.51 11.86
CA GLY A 10 -5.29 28.91 12.27
C GLY A 10 -4.47 28.39 11.09
N ASP A 11 -3.63 27.37 11.31
CA ASP A 11 -2.78 26.76 10.26
C ASP A 11 -3.59 25.94 9.20
N ARG A 12 -4.92 26.12 9.12
CA ARG A 12 -5.82 25.47 8.16
C ARG A 12 -6.34 26.49 7.15
N VAL A 13 -6.37 26.08 5.89
CA VAL A 13 -6.77 26.90 4.75
C VAL A 13 -8.13 26.46 4.26
N GLU A 14 -9.05 27.42 4.19
CA GLU A 14 -10.37 27.27 3.59
C GLU A 14 -10.37 27.91 2.19
N LEU A 15 -11.02 27.23 1.25
CA LEU A 15 -11.21 27.77 -0.08
C LEU A 15 -12.41 28.73 -0.08
N ALA A 16 -12.20 29.99 -0.45
CA ALA A 16 -13.30 30.95 -0.53
C ALA A 16 -14.35 30.52 -1.59
N PRO A 17 -15.66 30.78 -1.34
CA PRO A 17 -16.71 30.53 -2.33
C PRO A 17 -16.37 31.16 -3.69
N GLY A 18 -16.43 30.37 -4.76
CA GLY A 18 -16.15 30.84 -6.12
C GLY A 18 -14.66 30.98 -6.49
N ALA A 19 -13.72 30.66 -5.60
CA ALA A 19 -12.29 30.81 -5.87
C ALA A 19 -11.71 29.76 -6.84
N VAL A 20 -12.39 28.62 -7.04
CA VAL A 20 -11.98 27.60 -8.01
C VAL A 20 -12.68 27.86 -9.35
N PRO A 21 -11.93 27.86 -10.48
CA PRO A 21 -12.54 27.99 -11.79
C PRO A 21 -13.60 26.92 -12.04
N SER A 22 -14.73 27.30 -12.64
CA SER A 22 -15.77 26.37 -13.09
C SER A 22 -15.34 25.46 -14.26
N ASP A 23 -14.08 25.52 -14.69
CA ASP A 23 -13.55 24.64 -15.74
C ASP A 23 -13.41 23.21 -15.22
N GLY A 24 -14.42 22.39 -15.51
CA GLY A 24 -14.45 20.96 -15.16
C GLY A 24 -13.35 20.10 -15.79
N ARG A 25 -12.32 20.67 -16.45
CA ARG A 25 -11.15 19.92 -16.93
C ARG A 25 -10.25 19.42 -15.81
N PHE A 26 -10.16 20.15 -14.70
CA PHE A 26 -9.24 19.85 -13.59
C PHE A 26 -9.94 19.77 -12.23
N THR A 27 -11.26 19.91 -12.22
CA THR A 27 -12.11 19.93 -11.05
C THR A 27 -13.20 18.87 -11.16
N ASN A 28 -13.48 18.17 -10.07
CA ASN A 28 -14.67 17.38 -9.84
C ASN A 28 -14.97 17.36 -8.32
N PRO A 29 -16.18 16.98 -7.88
CA PRO A 29 -16.51 16.95 -6.45
C PRO A 29 -15.56 16.11 -5.60
N ASP A 30 -15.04 15.00 -6.15
CA ASP A 30 -14.15 14.07 -5.46
C ASP A 30 -12.75 14.67 -5.15
N LEU A 31 -12.30 15.62 -5.98
CA LEU A 31 -10.98 16.27 -5.89
C LEU A 31 -11.03 17.65 -5.23
N LEU A 32 -12.21 18.21 -4.99
CA LEU A 32 -12.33 19.49 -4.31
C LEU A 32 -11.85 19.39 -2.85
N PRO A 33 -11.34 20.50 -2.27
CA PRO A 33 -10.93 20.50 -0.89
C PRO A 33 -12.10 20.19 0.04
N VAL A 34 -11.88 19.38 1.07
CA VAL A 34 -12.86 19.17 2.14
C VAL A 34 -13.02 20.48 2.93
N PRO A 35 -14.23 21.01 3.12
CA PRO A 35 -14.46 22.21 3.94
C PRO A 35 -13.97 22.00 5.37
N VAL A 36 -13.38 23.00 6.02
CA VAL A 36 -12.87 22.91 7.40
C VAL A 36 -13.92 22.40 8.38
N ALA A 37 -15.20 22.75 8.19
CA ALA A 37 -16.33 22.28 9.01
C ALA A 37 -16.58 20.76 8.94
N ASP A 38 -16.12 20.10 7.87
CA ASP A 38 -16.27 18.66 7.63
C ASP A 38 -15.00 17.87 7.96
N ARG A 39 -13.89 18.55 8.26
CA ARG A 39 -12.63 17.93 8.70
C ARG A 39 -12.72 17.53 10.18
N ARG A 40 -13.37 16.40 10.46
CA ARG A 40 -13.73 15.96 11.82
C ARG A 40 -12.95 14.75 12.35
N TRP A 41 -12.06 14.16 11.55
CA TRP A 41 -11.33 12.96 11.96
C TRP A 41 -10.32 13.27 13.06
N THR A 42 -10.43 12.52 14.14
CA THR A 42 -9.58 12.63 15.32
C THR A 42 -8.46 11.57 15.29
N THR A 43 -7.58 11.59 16.30
CA THR A 43 -6.56 10.56 16.51
C THR A 43 -7.15 9.14 16.46
N TYR A 44 -8.35 8.96 17.03
CA TYR A 44 -9.04 7.67 17.02
C TYR A 44 -9.36 7.20 15.60
N ASN A 45 -9.88 8.09 14.74
CA ASN A 45 -10.24 7.72 13.37
C ASN A 45 -9.01 7.25 12.57
N PHE A 46 -7.89 7.94 12.70
CA PHE A 46 -6.65 7.55 12.03
C PHE A 46 -6.05 6.27 12.61
N ALA A 47 -6.09 6.07 13.94
CA ALA A 47 -5.64 4.83 14.55
C ALA A 47 -6.53 3.64 14.13
N ALA A 48 -7.85 3.81 14.16
CA ALA A 48 -8.82 2.81 13.71
C ALA A 48 -8.67 2.49 12.22
N LEU A 49 -8.33 3.46 11.38
CA LEU A 49 -8.01 3.24 9.96
C LEU A 49 -6.84 2.25 9.81
N TRP A 50 -5.77 2.43 10.59
CA TRP A 50 -4.61 1.52 10.54
C TRP A 50 -4.91 0.14 11.10
N VAL A 51 -5.67 0.07 12.20
CA VAL A 51 -6.19 -1.21 12.70
C VAL A 51 -6.99 -1.91 11.59
N GLY A 52 -7.85 -1.15 10.91
CA GLY A 52 -8.68 -1.60 9.78
C GLY A 52 -7.89 -2.14 8.58
N MET A 53 -6.75 -1.53 8.26
CA MET A 53 -5.98 -1.89 7.06
C MET A 53 -4.90 -2.94 7.31
N ALA A 54 -4.37 -3.05 8.54
CA ALA A 54 -3.23 -3.91 8.84
C ALA A 54 -3.55 -5.42 8.81
N HIS A 55 -4.76 -5.81 9.24
CA HIS A 55 -5.17 -7.21 9.42
C HIS A 55 -5.58 -7.88 8.11
N ASN A 56 -4.64 -8.06 7.20
CA ASN A 56 -4.89 -8.68 5.90
C ASN A 56 -3.92 -9.83 5.64
N ILE A 57 -4.32 -10.72 4.74
CA ILE A 57 -3.52 -11.89 4.39
C ILE A 57 -2.18 -11.48 3.77
N PRO A 58 -2.06 -10.48 2.87
CA PRO A 58 -0.75 -9.99 2.40
C PRO A 58 0.21 -9.55 3.51
N SER A 59 -0.26 -8.86 4.55
CA SER A 59 0.53 -8.50 5.74
C SER A 59 1.00 -9.74 6.49
N TRP A 60 0.16 -10.78 6.54
CA TRP A 60 0.51 -12.06 7.13
C TRP A 60 1.61 -12.75 6.32
N LEU A 61 1.40 -12.91 5.01
CA LEU A 61 2.34 -13.50 4.06
C LEU A 61 3.69 -12.79 4.07
N LEU A 62 3.67 -11.47 4.24
CA LEU A 62 4.86 -10.65 4.38
C LEU A 62 5.65 -11.00 5.66
N ALA A 63 4.97 -11.16 6.79
CA ALA A 63 5.62 -11.50 8.05
C ALA A 63 6.10 -12.97 8.11
N SER A 64 5.25 -13.90 7.68
CA SER A 64 5.57 -15.32 7.61
C SER A 64 6.63 -15.63 6.54
N GLY A 65 6.65 -14.86 5.44
CA GLY A 65 7.67 -14.97 4.39
C GLY A 65 9.08 -14.73 4.91
N LEU A 66 9.29 -13.84 5.88
CA LEU A 66 10.60 -13.63 6.51
C LEU A 66 11.07 -14.87 7.28
N VAL A 67 10.15 -15.54 7.98
CA VAL A 67 10.44 -16.81 8.67
C VAL A 67 10.76 -17.91 7.66
N ALA A 68 10.00 -17.96 6.56
CA ALA A 68 10.25 -18.90 5.47
C ALA A 68 11.64 -18.69 4.83
N LEU A 69 12.09 -17.43 4.70
CA LEU A 69 13.44 -17.04 4.26
C LEU A 69 14.55 -17.36 5.28
N GLY A 70 14.21 -17.86 6.47
CA GLY A 70 15.16 -18.37 7.46
C GLY A 70 15.41 -17.44 8.66
N MET A 71 14.68 -16.33 8.76
CA MET A 71 14.73 -15.49 9.97
C MET A 71 14.04 -16.20 11.15
N ASP A 72 14.58 -16.02 12.37
CA ASP A 72 13.82 -16.33 13.57
C ASP A 72 12.73 -15.26 13.81
N TRP A 73 11.91 -15.49 14.83
CA TRP A 73 10.81 -14.58 15.14
C TRP A 73 11.29 -13.17 15.53
N LYS A 74 12.45 -13.05 16.18
CA LYS A 74 13.00 -11.76 16.64
C LYS A 74 13.45 -10.94 15.45
N GLN A 75 14.15 -11.59 14.52
CA GLN A 75 14.64 -11.02 13.28
C GLN A 75 13.50 -10.55 12.38
N ALA A 76 12.48 -11.40 12.19
CA ALA A 76 11.31 -11.06 11.38
C ALA A 76 10.55 -9.85 11.96
N VAL A 77 10.19 -9.92 13.25
CA VAL A 77 9.45 -8.83 13.93
C VAL A 77 10.26 -7.54 13.98
N PHE A 78 11.57 -7.61 14.26
CA PHE A 78 12.45 -6.44 14.24
C PHE A 78 12.48 -5.77 12.86
N THR A 79 12.62 -6.56 11.80
CA THR A 79 12.67 -6.06 10.41
C THR A 79 11.37 -5.35 10.06
N ILE A 80 10.22 -5.93 10.40
CA ILE A 80 8.90 -5.34 10.14
C ILE A 80 8.68 -4.07 10.97
N ALA A 81 8.97 -4.11 12.27
CA ALA A 81 8.81 -2.96 13.15
C ALA A 81 9.67 -1.78 12.68
N LEU A 82 10.93 -2.04 12.32
CA LEU A 82 11.83 -1.02 11.80
C LEU A 82 11.33 -0.44 10.46
N ALA A 83 10.88 -1.28 9.53
CA ALA A 83 10.31 -0.82 8.27
C ALA A 83 9.12 0.11 8.46
N ASN A 84 8.20 -0.24 9.38
CA ASN A 84 7.02 0.56 9.70
C ASN A 84 7.39 1.90 10.35
N ILE A 85 8.43 1.93 11.19
CA ILE A 85 8.96 3.19 11.76
C ILE A 85 9.57 4.07 10.66
N ILE A 86 10.32 3.48 9.72
CA ILE A 86 10.95 4.22 8.61
C ILE A 86 9.90 4.81 7.68
N VAL A 87 8.92 4.01 7.23
CA VAL A 87 7.89 4.46 6.28
C VAL A 87 6.92 5.48 6.89
N LEU A 88 6.77 5.47 8.23
CA LEU A 88 6.00 6.47 8.96
C LEU A 88 6.52 7.90 8.71
N GLY A 89 7.84 8.10 8.58
CA GLY A 89 8.43 9.42 8.33
C GLY A 89 7.85 10.09 7.07
N PRO A 90 8.08 9.54 5.87
CA PRO A 90 7.49 10.04 4.62
C PRO A 90 5.98 10.20 4.69
N MET A 91 5.28 9.26 5.33
CA MET A 91 3.83 9.29 5.47
C MET A 91 3.33 10.48 6.30
N LEU A 92 3.96 10.78 7.43
CA LEU A 92 3.62 11.96 8.23
C LEU A 92 3.90 13.26 7.48
N LEU A 93 4.99 13.28 6.69
CA LEU A 93 5.41 14.45 5.91
C LEU A 93 4.45 14.75 4.76
N THR A 94 4.05 13.74 3.98
CA THR A 94 3.07 13.92 2.88
C THR A 94 1.67 14.19 3.43
N GLY A 95 1.29 13.52 4.53
CA GLY A 95 -0.01 13.65 5.19
C GLY A 95 -0.30 15.03 5.77
N HIS A 96 0.71 15.86 6.01
CA HIS A 96 0.55 17.21 6.53
C HIS A 96 -0.34 18.09 5.63
N ALA A 97 -0.26 17.94 4.31
CA ALA A 97 -1.05 18.76 3.37
C ALA A 97 -2.57 18.52 3.52
N GLY A 98 -2.97 17.31 3.95
CA GLY A 98 -4.36 16.92 4.10
C GLY A 98 -5.13 17.81 5.09
N PRO A 99 -4.85 17.81 6.40
CA PRO A 99 -5.63 18.60 7.36
C PRO A 99 -5.51 20.11 7.11
N LYS A 100 -4.35 20.56 6.60
CA LYS A 100 -4.08 21.96 6.30
C LYS A 100 -4.91 22.47 5.14
N TYR A 101 -4.89 21.80 3.99
CA TYR A 101 -5.52 22.28 2.76
C TYR A 101 -6.82 21.55 2.38
N GLY A 102 -7.14 20.43 3.01
CA GLY A 102 -8.29 19.60 2.68
C GLY A 102 -8.16 18.84 1.35
N ILE A 103 -6.96 18.74 0.79
CA ILE A 103 -6.73 18.21 -0.57
C ILE A 103 -6.30 16.73 -0.56
N PRO A 104 -6.75 15.93 -1.54
CA PRO A 104 -6.26 14.57 -1.74
C PRO A 104 -4.88 14.55 -2.42
N PHE A 105 -4.26 13.37 -2.49
CA PHE A 105 -2.92 13.19 -3.03
C PHE A 105 -2.75 13.64 -4.49
N PRO A 106 -3.67 13.34 -5.43
CA PRO A 106 -3.50 13.77 -6.82
C PRO A 106 -3.42 15.28 -6.96
N VAL A 107 -4.10 16.02 -6.06
CA VAL A 107 -4.07 17.49 -6.03
C VAL A 107 -2.77 17.98 -5.41
N LEU A 108 -2.30 17.36 -4.32
CA LEU A 108 -0.97 17.66 -3.77
C LEU A 108 0.13 17.48 -4.82
N ALA A 109 0.06 16.42 -5.62
CA ALA A 109 1.03 16.13 -6.69
C ALA A 109 1.07 17.19 -7.81
N ARG A 110 0.02 18.02 -7.95
CA ARG A 110 0.01 19.14 -8.91
C ARG A 110 1.04 20.21 -8.57
N ALA A 111 1.38 20.37 -7.28
CA ALA A 111 2.38 21.35 -6.87
C ALA A 111 3.77 21.04 -7.46
N PRO A 112 4.36 19.84 -7.28
CA PRO A 112 5.64 19.50 -7.89
C PRO A 112 5.56 19.19 -9.38
N PHE A 113 4.62 18.36 -9.82
CA PHE A 113 4.63 17.82 -11.20
C PHE A 113 3.89 18.71 -12.21
N GLY A 114 3.06 19.62 -11.72
CA GLY A 114 2.16 20.44 -12.52
C GLY A 114 0.76 19.86 -12.66
N VAL A 115 -0.20 20.69 -13.08
CA VAL A 115 -1.63 20.31 -13.13
C VAL A 115 -1.88 19.08 -14.02
N ARG A 116 -1.16 18.95 -15.15
CA ARG A 116 -1.22 17.73 -16.00
C ARG A 116 -0.20 16.69 -15.56
N GLY A 117 1.00 17.12 -15.17
CA GLY A 117 2.08 16.22 -14.78
C GLY A 117 1.78 15.41 -13.53
N ALA A 118 0.88 15.86 -12.65
CA ALA A 118 0.39 15.08 -11.51
C ALA A 118 -0.17 13.71 -11.90
N ASN A 119 -0.65 13.55 -13.15
CA ASN A 119 -1.09 12.25 -13.65
C ASN A 119 0.05 11.23 -13.71
N LEU A 120 1.32 11.63 -13.84
CA LEU A 120 2.44 10.69 -13.75
C LEU A 120 2.46 10.02 -12.38
N ALA A 121 2.47 10.82 -11.31
CA ALA A 121 2.47 10.31 -9.93
C ALA A 121 1.18 9.54 -9.62
N ALA A 122 0.02 10.07 -10.02
CA ALA A 122 -1.27 9.46 -9.77
C ALA A 122 -1.42 8.11 -10.49
N LEU A 123 -1.00 7.98 -11.74
CA LEU A 123 -1.13 6.72 -12.49
C LEU A 123 -0.18 5.63 -12.02
N ILE A 124 1.05 5.98 -11.64
CA ILE A 124 1.98 5.00 -11.04
C ILE A 124 1.38 4.46 -9.74
N ARG A 125 0.87 5.35 -8.89
CA ARG A 125 0.21 4.95 -7.65
C ARG A 125 -1.04 4.11 -7.91
N ALA A 126 -1.86 4.51 -8.89
CA ALA A 126 -3.08 3.79 -9.26
C ALA A 126 -2.77 2.37 -9.75
N ALA A 127 -1.76 2.23 -10.61
CA ALA A 127 -1.33 0.92 -11.12
C ALA A 127 -0.92 -0.03 -9.98
N VAL A 128 -0.20 0.50 -8.98
CA VAL A 128 0.19 -0.29 -7.81
C VAL A 128 -1.02 -0.71 -6.98
N ALA A 129 -1.97 0.19 -6.73
CA ALA A 129 -3.19 -0.15 -6.02
C ALA A 129 -4.06 -1.16 -6.79
N CYS A 130 -4.12 -1.07 -8.12
CA CYS A 130 -4.77 -2.10 -8.95
C CYS A 130 -4.08 -3.47 -8.80
N ALA A 131 -2.76 -3.51 -8.78
CA ALA A 131 -2.03 -4.76 -8.56
C ALA A 131 -2.33 -5.35 -7.18
N TRP A 132 -2.32 -4.53 -6.12
CA TRP A 132 -2.72 -4.95 -4.79
C TRP A 132 -4.16 -5.47 -4.74
N PHE A 133 -5.06 -4.84 -5.50
CA PHE A 133 -6.41 -5.34 -5.67
C PHE A 133 -6.42 -6.75 -6.23
N GLY A 134 -5.75 -6.97 -7.36
CA GLY A 134 -5.63 -8.28 -7.98
C GLY A 134 -4.99 -9.33 -7.08
N ILE A 135 -3.91 -8.97 -6.37
CA ILE A 135 -3.21 -9.87 -5.44
C ILE A 135 -4.16 -10.34 -4.33
N GLN A 136 -4.90 -9.42 -3.72
CA GLN A 136 -5.87 -9.79 -2.68
C GLN A 136 -7.03 -10.60 -3.24
N THR A 137 -7.55 -10.27 -4.43
CA THR A 137 -8.59 -11.06 -5.08
C THR A 137 -8.10 -12.48 -5.37
N TRP A 138 -6.85 -12.64 -5.82
CA TRP A 138 -6.24 -13.96 -6.04
C TRP A 138 -6.13 -14.75 -4.75
N ILE A 139 -5.57 -14.16 -3.70
CA ILE A 139 -5.47 -14.78 -2.37
C ILE A 139 -6.85 -15.20 -1.84
N GLY A 140 -7.87 -14.34 -1.97
CA GLY A 140 -9.23 -14.68 -1.57
C GLY A 140 -9.80 -15.86 -2.37
N GLY A 141 -9.57 -15.88 -3.69
CA GLY A 141 -9.95 -16.99 -4.57
C GLY A 141 -9.27 -18.31 -4.23
N SER A 142 -7.95 -18.28 -4.01
CA SER A 142 -7.15 -19.43 -3.54
C SER A 142 -7.63 -19.92 -2.18
N GLY A 143 -7.97 -18.99 -1.28
CA GLY A 143 -8.58 -19.26 0.00
C GLY A 143 -9.84 -20.12 -0.10
N ILE A 144 -10.76 -19.71 -0.97
CA ILE A 144 -12.00 -20.45 -1.26
C ILE A 144 -11.68 -21.82 -1.85
N PHE A 145 -10.80 -21.87 -2.83
CA PHE A 145 -10.42 -23.12 -3.50
C PHE A 145 -9.84 -24.15 -2.52
N VAL A 146 -8.88 -23.75 -1.68
CA VAL A 146 -8.23 -24.64 -0.72
C VAL A 146 -9.23 -25.15 0.33
N LEU A 147 -10.03 -24.26 0.92
CA LEU A 147 -10.91 -24.63 2.03
C LEU A 147 -12.14 -25.41 1.58
N LEU A 148 -12.75 -25.05 0.43
CA LEU A 148 -13.79 -25.88 -0.17
C LEU A 148 -13.19 -27.21 -0.68
N GLY A 149 -11.96 -27.15 -1.20
CA GLY A 149 -11.04 -28.26 -1.45
C GLY A 149 -11.15 -29.36 -0.42
N GLU A 150 -10.81 -28.98 0.81
CA GLU A 150 -10.76 -29.85 1.97
C GLU A 150 -12.15 -30.31 2.45
N ILE A 151 -13.17 -29.45 2.36
CA ILE A 151 -14.53 -29.78 2.85
C ILE A 151 -15.24 -30.80 1.96
N PHE A 152 -15.17 -30.64 0.64
CA PHE A 152 -15.96 -31.43 -0.30
C PHE A 152 -15.14 -32.47 -1.09
N GLY A 153 -13.82 -32.33 -1.13
CA GLY A 153 -12.91 -33.20 -1.87
C GLY A 153 -13.06 -33.13 -3.39
N GLY A 154 -12.15 -33.80 -4.11
CA GLY A 154 -12.35 -34.15 -5.53
C GLY A 154 -12.05 -33.08 -6.58
N TRP A 155 -11.76 -31.84 -6.21
CA TRP A 155 -11.43 -30.75 -7.15
C TRP A 155 -9.95 -30.33 -7.24
N ALA A 156 -9.08 -30.78 -6.33
CA ALA A 156 -7.64 -30.49 -6.45
C ALA A 156 -6.97 -31.24 -7.62
N GLY A 157 -7.45 -32.45 -7.94
CA GLY A 157 -6.99 -33.24 -9.10
C GLY A 157 -7.72 -32.90 -10.40
N ALA A 158 -8.42 -31.77 -10.45
CA ALA A 158 -9.11 -31.33 -11.65
C ALA A 158 -8.11 -30.95 -12.77
N ALA A 159 -8.57 -31.01 -14.02
CA ALA A 159 -7.73 -30.63 -15.16
C ALA A 159 -7.20 -29.19 -15.02
N GLU A 160 -5.92 -29.01 -15.35
CA GLU A 160 -5.25 -27.73 -15.30
C GLU A 160 -5.54 -26.88 -16.54
N ILE A 161 -5.72 -25.58 -16.32
CA ILE A 161 -5.85 -24.56 -17.37
C ILE A 161 -4.85 -23.47 -17.00
N GLY A 162 -3.93 -23.14 -17.90
CA GLY A 162 -2.97 -22.04 -17.65
C GLY A 162 -2.01 -22.29 -16.47
N GLY A 163 -1.73 -23.55 -16.13
CA GLY A 163 -0.83 -23.95 -15.05
C GLY A 163 -1.48 -24.10 -13.67
N GLU A 164 -2.81 -23.94 -13.57
CA GLU A 164 -3.56 -24.06 -12.32
C GLU A 164 -4.85 -24.85 -12.53
N PRO A 165 -5.38 -25.57 -11.51
CA PRO A 165 -6.65 -26.29 -11.61
C PRO A 165 -7.82 -25.38 -12.02
N TRP A 166 -8.67 -25.80 -12.95
CA TRP A 166 -9.84 -25.00 -13.37
C TRP A 166 -10.76 -24.54 -12.20
N PRO A 167 -10.95 -25.30 -11.09
CA PRO A 167 -11.76 -24.85 -9.97
C PRO A 167 -11.16 -23.65 -9.24
N LEU A 168 -9.83 -23.50 -9.24
CA LEU A 168 -9.18 -22.32 -8.68
C LEU A 168 -9.55 -21.06 -9.47
N TRP A 169 -9.50 -21.13 -10.80
CA TRP A 169 -9.96 -20.03 -11.67
C TRP A 169 -11.43 -19.68 -11.44
N LEU A 170 -12.28 -20.68 -11.23
CA LEU A 170 -13.69 -20.43 -10.90
C LEU A 170 -13.85 -19.73 -9.55
N CYS A 171 -13.17 -20.20 -8.50
CA CYS A 171 -13.20 -19.58 -7.17
C CYS A 171 -12.71 -18.13 -7.23
N PHE A 172 -11.60 -17.88 -7.92
CA PHE A 172 -11.08 -16.54 -8.19
C PHE A 172 -12.09 -15.65 -8.94
N ALA A 173 -12.69 -16.15 -10.03
CA ALA A 173 -13.65 -15.38 -10.81
C ALA A 173 -14.92 -15.05 -10.02
N LEU A 174 -15.44 -16.00 -9.23
CA LEU A 174 -16.61 -15.79 -8.38
C LEU A 174 -16.33 -14.77 -7.28
N PHE A 175 -15.15 -14.86 -6.64
CA PHE A 175 -14.73 -13.90 -5.62
C PHE A 175 -14.56 -12.49 -6.20
N TRP A 176 -13.92 -12.39 -7.37
CA TRP A 176 -13.77 -11.13 -8.10
C TRP A 176 -15.13 -10.48 -8.43
N VAL A 177 -16.08 -11.26 -8.95
CA VAL A 177 -17.43 -10.76 -9.26
C VAL A 177 -18.15 -10.30 -7.99
N LEU A 178 -17.98 -11.02 -6.88
CA LEU A 178 -18.53 -10.63 -5.58
C LEU A 178 -17.96 -9.28 -5.11
N GLU A 179 -16.64 -9.09 -5.18
CA GLU A 179 -16.00 -7.81 -4.82
C GLU A 179 -16.52 -6.67 -5.70
N LEU A 180 -16.58 -6.87 -7.03
CA LEU A 180 -17.13 -5.87 -7.96
C LEU A 180 -18.60 -5.53 -7.66
N ALA A 181 -19.41 -6.52 -7.28
CA ALA A 181 -20.80 -6.29 -6.92
C ALA A 181 -20.94 -5.45 -5.63
N ILE A 182 -20.07 -5.67 -4.65
CA ILE A 182 -20.02 -4.86 -3.42
C ILE A 182 -19.57 -3.44 -3.73
N ILE A 183 -18.50 -3.28 -4.52
CA ILE A 183 -18.00 -1.97 -4.98
C ILE A 183 -19.09 -1.18 -5.71
N TYR A 184 -19.87 -1.85 -6.57
CA TYR A 184 -20.94 -1.21 -7.32
C TYR A 184 -22.05 -0.63 -6.43
N ARG A 185 -22.35 -1.29 -5.30
CA ARG A 185 -23.36 -0.83 -4.32
C ARG A 185 -22.93 0.42 -3.55
N GLY A 186 -21.63 0.74 -3.49
CA GLY A 186 -21.08 2.01 -2.99
C GLY A 186 -20.59 1.99 -1.54
N MET A 187 -19.95 3.10 -1.14
CA MET A 187 -19.17 3.23 0.10
C MET A 187 -19.97 3.07 1.41
N GLU A 188 -21.26 3.39 1.43
CA GLU A 188 -22.06 3.29 2.66
C GLU A 188 -22.31 1.82 3.09
N THR A 189 -22.36 0.91 2.13
CA THR A 189 -22.43 -0.53 2.42
C THR A 189 -21.08 -1.03 2.94
N LEU A 190 -19.98 -0.57 2.35
CA LEU A 190 -18.63 -0.92 2.78
C LEU A 190 -18.35 -0.48 4.22
N ARG A 191 -18.66 0.77 4.57
CA ARG A 191 -18.43 1.30 5.92
C ARG A 191 -19.15 0.48 6.99
N ARG A 192 -20.37 0.02 6.71
CA ARG A 192 -21.14 -0.83 7.63
C ARG A 192 -20.55 -2.24 7.74
N PHE A 193 -19.98 -2.76 6.66
CA PHE A 193 -19.29 -4.05 6.62
C PHE A 193 -17.99 -4.03 7.44
N GLU A 194 -17.16 -3.00 7.26
CA GLU A 194 -15.86 -2.88 7.94
C GLU A 194 -15.97 -2.86 9.49
N ASN A 195 -17.01 -2.22 10.03
CA ASN A 195 -17.17 -2.04 11.48
C ASN A 195 -17.17 -3.36 12.29
N TRP A 196 -17.71 -4.44 11.72
CA TRP A 196 -17.74 -5.76 12.39
C TRP A 196 -16.70 -6.73 11.82
N ALA A 197 -16.25 -6.51 10.58
CA ALA A 197 -15.25 -7.35 9.93
C ALA A 197 -13.92 -7.34 10.70
N ALA A 198 -13.45 -6.18 11.13
CA ALA A 198 -12.14 -6.08 11.80
C ALA A 198 -12.04 -6.87 13.11
N PRO A 199 -12.98 -6.74 14.08
CA PRO A 199 -12.99 -7.59 15.27
C PRO A 199 -13.08 -9.09 14.93
N PHE A 200 -13.88 -9.46 13.94
CA PHE A 200 -14.07 -10.85 13.53
C PHE A 200 -12.78 -11.50 13.04
N VAL A 201 -12.01 -10.80 12.20
CA VAL A 201 -10.75 -11.31 11.65
C VAL A 201 -9.66 -11.40 12.73
N ILE A 202 -9.60 -10.43 13.65
CA ILE A 202 -8.65 -10.48 14.77
C ILE A 202 -8.92 -11.69 15.66
N VAL A 203 -10.19 -12.00 15.96
CA VAL A 203 -10.55 -13.19 16.72
C VAL A 203 -10.11 -14.46 15.98
N GLY A 204 -10.30 -14.53 14.65
CA GLY A 204 -9.86 -15.66 13.85
C GLY A 204 -8.33 -15.85 13.85
N ALA A 205 -7.58 -14.75 13.74
CA ALA A 205 -6.12 -14.75 13.83
C ALA A 205 -5.64 -15.26 15.21
N LEU A 206 -6.26 -14.81 16.30
CA LEU A 206 -5.94 -15.28 17.65
C LEU A 206 -6.31 -16.75 17.85
N ALA A 207 -7.45 -17.18 17.32
CA ALA A 207 -7.88 -18.58 17.37
C ALA A 207 -6.87 -19.48 16.65
N LEU A 208 -6.34 -19.05 15.50
CA LEU A 208 -5.30 -19.76 14.76
C LEU A 208 -4.01 -19.90 15.58
N LEU A 209 -3.59 -18.82 16.26
CA LEU A 209 -2.43 -18.83 17.16
C LEU A 209 -2.60 -19.78 18.34
N VAL A 210 -3.77 -19.77 18.99
CA VAL A 210 -4.07 -20.70 20.09
C VAL A 210 -4.09 -22.14 19.58
N TRP A 211 -4.72 -22.40 18.43
CA TRP A 211 -4.79 -23.73 17.86
C TRP A 211 -3.42 -24.32 17.56
N ILE A 212 -2.54 -23.58 16.87
CA ILE A 212 -1.21 -24.08 16.54
C ILE A 212 -0.32 -24.19 17.78
N GLY A 213 -0.45 -23.25 18.74
CA GLY A 213 0.27 -23.31 20.01
C GLY A 213 -0.08 -24.55 20.84
N MET A 214 -1.37 -24.93 20.87
CA MET A 214 -1.80 -26.19 21.50
C MET A 214 -1.25 -27.41 20.76
N LYS A 215 -1.24 -27.39 19.42
CA LYS A 215 -0.75 -28.50 18.59
C LYS A 215 0.76 -28.69 18.71
N ALA A 216 1.51 -27.60 18.95
CA ALA A 216 2.95 -27.62 19.19
C ALA A 216 3.35 -28.11 20.60
N GLY A 217 2.40 -28.29 21.52
CA GLY A 217 2.71 -28.65 22.91
C GLY A 217 2.95 -27.45 23.84
N GLY A 218 2.70 -26.23 23.37
CA GLY A 218 2.79 -24.99 24.15
C GLY A 218 3.33 -23.81 23.34
N PHE A 219 3.16 -22.59 23.85
CA PHE A 219 3.65 -21.37 23.19
C PHE A 219 5.18 -21.21 23.24
N GLY A 220 5.88 -21.95 24.11
CA GLY A 220 7.35 -21.93 24.18
C GLY A 220 8.00 -22.43 22.89
N GLU A 221 7.48 -23.51 22.32
CA GLU A 221 7.99 -24.11 21.07
C GLU A 221 7.92 -23.17 19.87
N LEU A 222 7.01 -22.20 19.89
CA LEU A 222 6.89 -21.17 18.85
C LEU A 222 8.03 -20.14 18.95
N LEU A 223 8.58 -19.93 20.15
CA LEU A 223 9.66 -18.98 20.44
C LEU A 223 11.06 -19.61 20.30
N ASP A 224 11.14 -20.93 20.37
CA ASP A 224 12.39 -21.70 20.39
C ASP A 224 12.86 -22.15 18.99
N GLN A 225 12.11 -21.85 17.93
CA GLN A 225 12.55 -22.12 16.55
C GLN A 225 13.81 -21.29 16.22
N PRO A 226 14.95 -21.94 15.91
CA PRO A 226 16.21 -21.26 15.69
C PRO A 226 16.25 -20.53 14.35
N SER A 227 16.99 -19.43 14.28
CA SER A 227 17.29 -18.76 13.01
C SER A 227 18.14 -19.66 12.13
N ARG A 228 17.75 -19.81 10.86
CA ARG A 228 18.57 -20.45 9.82
C ARG A 228 19.68 -19.52 9.29
N LEU A 229 19.58 -18.21 9.54
CA LEU A 229 20.54 -17.19 9.08
C LEU A 229 21.54 -16.74 10.16
N GLY A 230 21.22 -16.98 11.45
CA GLY A 230 21.97 -16.40 12.57
C GLY A 230 22.02 -14.87 12.51
N TRP A 231 22.98 -14.23 13.19
CA TRP A 231 23.18 -12.75 13.13
C TRP A 231 24.41 -12.36 12.30
N GLY A 232 24.96 -13.31 11.54
CA GLY A 232 26.16 -13.15 10.73
C GLY A 232 25.89 -12.50 9.37
N ALA A 233 26.82 -12.68 8.43
CA ALA A 233 26.76 -12.07 7.10
C ALA A 233 25.48 -12.45 6.32
N GLU A 234 25.05 -13.72 6.42
CA GLU A 234 23.86 -14.25 5.72
C GLU A 234 22.57 -13.50 6.11
N PHE A 235 22.43 -13.14 7.39
CA PHE A 235 21.31 -12.32 7.84
C PHE A 235 21.32 -10.94 7.19
N TRP A 236 22.46 -10.24 7.20
CA TRP A 236 22.54 -8.88 6.67
C TRP A 236 22.31 -8.82 5.15
N THR A 237 22.70 -9.86 4.41
CA THR A 237 22.41 -9.96 2.98
C THR A 237 20.93 -10.09 2.68
N VAL A 238 20.15 -10.77 3.54
CA VAL A 238 18.69 -10.88 3.39
C VAL A 238 17.97 -9.68 3.99
N PHE A 239 18.49 -9.13 5.09
CA PHE A 239 17.86 -8.09 5.89
C PHE A 239 17.61 -6.79 5.11
N PHE A 240 18.59 -6.27 4.37
CA PHE A 240 18.40 -4.98 3.67
C PHE A 240 17.36 -5.05 2.54
N PRO A 241 17.43 -6.03 1.61
CA PRO A 241 16.40 -6.21 0.60
C PRO A 241 15.02 -6.49 1.23
N ALA A 242 14.96 -7.32 2.28
CA ALA A 242 13.73 -7.58 3.01
C ALA A 242 13.15 -6.30 3.61
N LEU A 243 13.96 -5.51 4.32
CA LEU A 243 13.56 -4.23 4.91
C LEU A 243 13.00 -3.28 3.85
N MET A 244 13.63 -3.20 2.67
CA MET A 244 13.10 -2.40 1.56
C MET A 244 11.75 -2.92 1.07
N GLY A 245 11.58 -4.24 0.94
CA GLY A 245 10.29 -4.86 0.61
C GLY A 245 9.21 -4.53 1.63
N MET A 246 9.54 -4.60 2.93
CA MET A 246 8.62 -4.24 4.02
C MET A 246 8.22 -2.75 3.96
N ILE A 247 9.17 -1.85 3.68
CA ILE A 247 8.88 -0.41 3.51
C ILE A 247 8.01 -0.19 2.26
N ALA A 248 8.32 -0.89 1.16
CA ALA A 248 7.60 -0.79 -0.11
C ALA A 248 6.13 -1.19 0.03
N PHE A 249 5.83 -2.18 0.87
CA PHE A 249 4.46 -2.62 1.16
C PHE A 249 3.53 -1.46 1.54
N TRP A 250 4.00 -0.56 2.41
CA TRP A 250 3.25 0.64 2.81
C TRP A 250 3.61 1.90 2.03
N SER A 251 4.55 1.84 1.08
CA SER A 251 4.99 3.02 0.34
C SER A 251 3.90 3.60 -0.55
N THR A 252 2.90 2.82 -0.96
CA THR A 252 1.75 3.36 -1.69
C THR A 252 0.94 4.31 -0.81
N LEU A 253 0.58 3.84 0.39
CA LEU A 253 -0.19 4.62 1.35
C LEU A 253 0.61 5.79 1.92
N SER A 254 1.93 5.68 2.05
CA SER A 254 2.76 6.82 2.45
C SER A 254 2.66 8.00 1.49
N LEU A 255 2.40 7.78 0.20
CA LEU A 255 2.15 8.84 -0.77
C LEU A 255 0.75 9.43 -0.65
N ASN A 256 -0.26 8.55 -0.58
CA ASN A 256 -1.65 8.97 -0.70
C ASN A 256 -2.44 9.07 0.59
N ILE A 257 -1.75 9.04 1.72
CA ILE A 257 -2.35 9.35 3.01
C ILE A 257 -3.14 10.68 3.03
N PRO A 258 -2.84 11.74 2.22
CA PRO A 258 -3.71 12.90 2.09
C PRO A 258 -5.17 12.61 1.69
N ASP A 259 -5.44 11.50 1.00
CA ASP A 259 -6.80 11.07 0.65
C ASP A 259 -7.66 10.84 1.91
N PHE A 260 -7.02 10.43 3.00
CA PHE A 260 -7.62 10.23 4.32
C PHE A 260 -7.39 11.43 5.24
N THR A 261 -6.16 11.98 5.30
CA THR A 261 -5.85 13.06 6.24
C THR A 261 -6.52 14.38 5.89
N ARG A 262 -7.03 14.56 4.66
CA ARG A 262 -7.91 15.68 4.30
C ARG A 262 -9.17 15.81 5.17
N PHE A 263 -9.62 14.72 5.78
CA PHE A 263 -10.74 14.73 6.72
C PHE A 263 -10.31 15.03 8.17
N GLY A 264 -9.02 15.20 8.44
CA GLY A 264 -8.44 15.37 9.78
C GLY A 264 -8.74 16.72 10.43
N ALA A 265 -9.14 16.71 11.70
CA ALA A 265 -9.41 17.91 12.49
C ALA A 265 -8.17 18.79 12.70
N GLY A 266 -6.97 18.22 12.63
CA GLY A 266 -5.70 18.97 12.69
C GLY A 266 -4.46 18.09 12.61
N GLN A 267 -3.29 18.73 12.63
CA GLN A 267 -1.99 18.06 12.49
C GLN A 267 -1.71 17.08 13.62
N ARG A 268 -2.01 17.46 14.87
CA ARG A 268 -1.82 16.56 16.03
C ARG A 268 -2.61 15.26 15.89
N SER A 269 -3.83 15.33 15.36
CA SER A 269 -4.69 14.15 15.17
C SER A 269 -4.11 13.19 14.15
N GLN A 270 -3.65 13.69 12.99
CA GLN A 270 -3.02 12.81 11.99
C GLN A 270 -1.67 12.27 12.47
N ILE A 271 -0.84 13.08 13.15
CA ILE A 271 0.47 12.63 13.62
C ILE A 271 0.30 11.52 14.65
N LEU A 272 -0.44 11.78 15.73
CA LEU A 272 -0.61 10.80 16.79
C LEU A 272 -1.36 9.56 16.30
N GLY A 273 -2.39 9.73 15.47
CA GLY A 273 -3.21 8.62 15.02
C GLY A 273 -2.43 7.66 14.12
N GLN A 274 -1.52 8.16 13.30
CA GLN A 274 -0.69 7.33 12.44
C GLN A 274 0.50 6.72 13.20
N THR A 275 1.18 7.50 14.04
CA THR A 275 2.30 7.01 14.86
C THR A 275 1.87 5.92 15.84
N LEU A 276 0.66 6.04 16.41
CA LEU A 276 0.10 5.02 17.28
C LEU A 276 -0.55 3.89 16.48
N GLY A 277 -1.15 4.19 15.33
CA GLY A 277 -1.89 3.21 14.53
C GLY A 277 -0.99 2.23 13.78
N LEU A 278 -0.15 2.72 12.86
CA LEU A 278 0.58 1.86 11.90
C LEU A 278 1.62 0.97 12.60
N PRO A 279 2.65 1.51 13.29
CA PRO A 279 3.72 0.68 13.83
C PRO A 279 3.24 -0.32 14.88
N THR A 280 2.33 0.08 15.77
CA THR A 280 1.86 -0.82 16.84
C THR A 280 1.04 -1.96 16.27
N THR A 281 0.07 -1.66 15.40
CA THR A 281 -0.81 -2.68 14.82
C THR A 281 -0.02 -3.64 13.95
N MET A 282 0.88 -3.14 13.09
CA MET A 282 1.68 -4.00 12.24
C MET A 282 2.65 -4.87 13.02
N THR A 283 3.26 -4.35 14.08
CA THR A 283 4.14 -5.15 14.93
C THR A 283 3.36 -6.25 15.66
N LEU A 284 2.17 -5.93 16.20
CA LEU A 284 1.33 -6.91 16.88
C LEU A 284 0.81 -8.00 15.92
N PHE A 285 0.38 -7.60 14.73
CA PHE A 285 -0.08 -8.54 13.72
C PHE A 285 1.06 -9.40 13.16
N ALA A 286 2.24 -8.83 12.96
CA ALA A 286 3.44 -9.55 12.57
C ALA A 286 3.87 -10.57 13.63
N LEU A 287 3.86 -10.20 14.91
CA LEU A 287 4.12 -11.13 16.02
C LEU A 287 3.18 -12.33 15.95
N LEU A 288 1.89 -12.07 15.77
CA LEU A 288 0.89 -13.13 15.65
C LEU A 288 1.20 -14.05 14.45
N SER A 289 1.40 -13.48 13.25
CA SER A 289 1.69 -14.25 12.04
C SER A 289 2.98 -15.07 12.12
N VAL A 290 4.06 -14.46 12.62
CA VAL A 290 5.36 -15.10 12.83
C VAL A 290 5.24 -16.25 13.82
N PHE A 291 4.57 -16.05 14.96
CA PHE A 291 4.38 -17.12 15.94
C PHE A 291 3.55 -18.28 15.38
N VAL A 292 2.52 -17.99 14.60
CA VAL A 292 1.78 -19.05 13.92
C VAL A 292 2.66 -19.82 12.94
N THR A 293 3.49 -19.12 12.18
CA THR A 293 4.40 -19.71 11.20
C THR A 293 5.47 -20.57 11.88
N SER A 294 6.12 -20.06 12.93
CA SER A 294 7.05 -20.84 13.77
C SER A 294 6.38 -22.07 14.39
N GLY A 295 5.13 -21.95 14.83
CA GLY A 295 4.37 -23.08 15.35
C GLY A 295 4.09 -24.14 14.29
N SER A 296 3.85 -23.74 13.03
CA SER A 296 3.72 -24.68 11.93
C SER A 296 5.02 -25.42 11.64
N GLU A 297 6.17 -24.77 11.82
CA GLU A 297 7.48 -25.42 11.70
C GLU A 297 7.69 -26.44 12.82
N ALA A 298 7.34 -26.09 14.07
CA ALA A 298 7.39 -27.02 15.20
C ALA A 298 6.50 -28.27 15.00
N VAL A 299 5.30 -28.09 14.44
CA VAL A 299 4.30 -29.17 14.28
C VAL A 299 4.53 -30.02 13.03
N TYR A 300 4.88 -29.39 11.92
CA TYR A 300 4.92 -30.04 10.60
C TYR A 300 6.33 -30.15 10.01
N GLY A 301 7.35 -29.64 10.71
CA GLY A 301 8.75 -29.68 10.27
C GLY A 301 9.09 -28.67 9.16
N ALA A 302 8.16 -27.78 8.80
CA ALA A 302 8.37 -26.74 7.79
C ALA A 302 7.49 -25.52 8.08
N PRO A 303 7.98 -24.29 7.82
CA PRO A 303 7.19 -23.08 7.98
C PRO A 303 6.12 -22.96 6.88
N ILE A 304 4.86 -23.18 7.25
CA ILE A 304 3.70 -22.93 6.39
C ILE A 304 3.36 -21.45 6.50
N TRP A 305 3.82 -20.69 5.50
CA TRP A 305 3.72 -19.24 5.49
C TRP A 305 2.32 -18.72 5.11
N ASP A 306 1.53 -19.50 4.36
CA ASP A 306 0.14 -19.17 4.02
C ASP A 306 -0.82 -19.62 5.14
N PRO A 307 -1.54 -18.70 5.80
CA PRO A 307 -2.49 -19.06 6.86
C PRO A 307 -3.67 -19.92 6.37
N VAL A 308 -4.06 -19.81 5.09
CA VAL A 308 -5.11 -20.64 4.49
C VAL A 308 -4.63 -22.09 4.40
N GLU A 309 -3.44 -22.31 3.86
CA GLU A 309 -2.85 -23.65 3.75
C GLU A 309 -2.66 -24.28 5.13
N LEU A 310 -2.28 -23.48 6.12
CA LEU A 310 -2.13 -23.94 7.49
C LEU A 310 -3.47 -24.40 8.08
N VAL A 311 -4.54 -23.62 7.91
CA VAL A 311 -5.86 -24.01 8.42
C VAL A 311 -6.43 -25.21 7.66
N ALA A 312 -6.08 -25.40 6.38
CA ALA A 312 -6.46 -26.59 5.62
C ALA A 312 -5.90 -27.89 6.24
N LYS A 313 -4.90 -27.82 7.13
CA LYS A 313 -4.41 -28.97 7.92
C LYS A 313 -5.27 -29.28 9.16
N ALA A 314 -6.37 -28.57 9.37
CA ALA A 314 -7.27 -28.80 10.50
C ALA A 314 -8.28 -29.90 10.18
N ASP A 315 -8.36 -30.91 11.05
CA ASP A 315 -9.29 -32.04 10.91
C ASP A 315 -10.76 -31.68 11.29
N SER A 316 -11.12 -30.40 11.33
CA SER A 316 -12.42 -29.92 11.79
C SER A 316 -13.15 -29.15 10.70
N THR A 317 -14.23 -29.73 10.19
CA THR A 317 -15.11 -29.07 9.20
C THR A 317 -15.62 -27.71 9.69
N PHE A 318 -15.92 -27.58 10.99
CA PHE A 318 -16.31 -26.30 11.57
C PHE A 318 -15.16 -25.28 11.51
N GLY A 319 -13.93 -25.71 11.83
CA GLY A 319 -12.74 -24.86 11.74
C GLY A 319 -12.48 -24.39 10.31
N LEU A 320 -12.61 -25.28 9.33
CA LEU A 320 -12.46 -24.97 7.91
C LEU A 320 -13.53 -23.98 7.41
N LEU A 321 -14.80 -24.18 7.80
CA LEU A 321 -15.89 -23.26 7.46
C LEU A 321 -15.70 -21.89 8.13
N TYR A 322 -15.28 -21.86 9.38
CA TYR A 322 -14.99 -20.61 10.09
C TYR A 322 -13.86 -19.85 9.39
N ALA A 323 -12.77 -20.54 9.05
CA ALA A 323 -11.65 -19.93 8.34
C ALA A 323 -12.03 -19.45 6.94
N LEU A 324 -12.90 -20.16 6.23
CA LEU A 324 -13.40 -19.72 4.93
C LEU A 324 -14.15 -18.39 5.07
N VAL A 325 -15.02 -18.27 6.07
CA VAL A 325 -15.71 -17.01 6.34
C VAL A 325 -14.72 -15.92 6.75
N THR A 326 -13.73 -16.23 7.59
CA THR A 326 -12.67 -15.29 7.99
C THR A 326 -11.86 -14.79 6.80
N VAL A 327 -11.42 -15.66 5.90
CA VAL A 327 -10.68 -15.31 4.69
C VAL A 327 -11.51 -14.41 3.78
N LEU A 328 -12.77 -14.77 3.54
CA LEU A 328 -13.69 -13.96 2.72
C LEU A 328 -13.88 -12.56 3.32
N VAL A 329 -14.17 -12.49 4.62
CA VAL A 329 -14.42 -11.22 5.31
C VAL A 329 -13.17 -10.35 5.35
N ALA A 330 -12.01 -10.93 5.72
CA ALA A 330 -10.74 -10.22 5.78
C ALA A 330 -10.36 -9.63 4.43
N THR A 331 -10.44 -10.46 3.39
CA THR A 331 -10.00 -10.07 2.05
C THR A 331 -10.92 -9.00 1.47
N ILE A 332 -12.25 -9.19 1.50
CA ILE A 332 -13.20 -8.18 1.01
C ILE A 332 -13.04 -6.85 1.76
N SER A 333 -12.91 -6.90 3.08
CA SER A 333 -12.81 -5.71 3.94
C SER A 333 -11.60 -4.86 3.55
N VAL A 334 -10.41 -5.45 3.58
CA VAL A 334 -9.18 -4.68 3.31
C VAL A 334 -9.05 -4.34 1.84
N ASN A 335 -9.44 -5.24 0.94
CA ASN A 335 -9.21 -5.05 -0.48
C ASN A 335 -9.99 -3.86 -1.02
N ILE A 336 -11.25 -3.70 -0.61
CA ILE A 336 -12.04 -2.54 -1.01
C ILE A 336 -11.53 -1.27 -0.32
N ALA A 337 -11.27 -1.31 0.99
CA ALA A 337 -10.82 -0.14 1.74
C ALA A 337 -9.50 0.45 1.23
N ALA A 338 -8.47 -0.40 1.14
CA ALA A 338 -7.10 0.01 0.85
C ALA A 338 -6.82 0.13 -0.65
N ASN A 339 -7.34 -0.81 -1.44
CA ASN A 339 -6.90 -0.98 -2.83
C ASN A 339 -7.87 -0.42 -3.87
N VAL A 340 -9.09 -0.03 -3.50
CA VAL A 340 -10.09 0.52 -4.45
C VAL A 340 -10.30 2.02 -4.29
N VAL A 341 -10.38 2.51 -3.05
CA VAL A 341 -10.70 3.93 -2.76
C VAL A 341 -9.69 4.87 -3.42
N SER A 342 -8.42 4.61 -3.18
CA SER A 342 -7.33 5.47 -3.62
C SER A 342 -7.16 5.53 -5.14
N PRO A 343 -7.09 4.40 -5.89
CA PRO A 343 -6.96 4.47 -7.35
C PRO A 343 -8.21 5.02 -8.02
N ALA A 344 -9.39 4.90 -7.39
CA ALA A 344 -10.58 5.57 -7.90
C ALA A 344 -10.38 7.10 -7.94
N TYR A 345 -9.74 7.71 -6.93
CA TYR A 345 -9.40 9.14 -6.95
C TYR A 345 -8.30 9.49 -7.96
N ASP A 346 -7.27 8.66 -8.09
CA ASP A 346 -6.20 8.87 -9.08
C ASP A 346 -6.73 8.82 -10.52
N LEU A 347 -7.56 7.82 -10.82
CA LEU A 347 -8.19 7.65 -12.14
C LEU A 347 -9.19 8.77 -12.40
N ALA A 348 -9.90 9.24 -11.37
CA ALA A 348 -10.73 10.44 -11.48
C ALA A 348 -9.90 11.69 -11.80
N ASN A 349 -8.66 11.82 -11.29
CA ASN A 349 -7.75 12.91 -11.64
C ASN A 349 -7.27 12.85 -13.10
N LEU A 350 -7.14 11.64 -13.68
CA LEU A 350 -6.77 11.47 -15.09
C LEU A 350 -7.79 12.09 -16.04
N ALA A 351 -9.08 11.82 -15.80
CA ALA A 351 -10.16 12.30 -16.65
C ALA A 351 -11.39 12.72 -15.81
N PRO A 352 -11.35 13.88 -15.13
CA PRO A 352 -12.38 14.30 -14.16
C PRO A 352 -13.81 14.34 -14.70
N ARG A 353 -13.97 14.58 -16.01
CA ARG A 353 -15.28 14.59 -16.70
C ARG A 353 -15.84 13.22 -17.03
N ARG A 354 -14.99 12.18 -17.09
CA ARG A 354 -15.37 10.84 -17.58
C ARG A 354 -15.38 9.80 -16.47
N ILE A 355 -14.50 9.96 -15.48
CA ILE A 355 -14.28 9.00 -14.41
C ILE A 355 -14.72 9.63 -13.09
N ASN A 356 -15.81 9.10 -12.54
CA ASN A 356 -16.21 9.34 -11.16
C ASN A 356 -15.69 8.20 -10.28
N PHE A 357 -15.80 8.35 -8.96
CA PHE A 357 -15.38 7.31 -8.00
C PHE A 357 -15.84 5.89 -8.38
N ARG A 358 -17.14 5.68 -8.67
CA ARG A 358 -17.68 4.35 -9.03
C ARG A 358 -17.02 3.77 -10.29
N ARG A 359 -16.85 4.57 -11.35
CA ARG A 359 -16.19 4.13 -12.59
C ARG A 359 -14.71 3.83 -12.34
N GLY A 360 -14.02 4.68 -11.57
CA GLY A 360 -12.62 4.45 -11.18
C GLY A 360 -12.45 3.13 -10.43
N ALA A 361 -13.32 2.88 -9.45
CA ALA A 361 -13.33 1.65 -8.66
C ALA A 361 -13.53 0.39 -9.51
N LEU A 362 -14.44 0.41 -10.50
CA LEU A 362 -14.62 -0.72 -11.43
C LEU A 362 -13.41 -0.92 -12.35
N ILE A 363 -12.80 0.17 -12.85
CA ILE A 363 -11.57 0.09 -13.65
C ILE A 363 -10.45 -0.56 -12.82
N THR A 364 -10.30 -0.17 -11.56
CA THR A 364 -9.33 -0.80 -10.65
C THR A 364 -9.55 -2.30 -10.55
N GLY A 365 -10.81 -2.73 -10.37
CA GLY A 365 -11.12 -4.15 -10.26
C GLY A 365 -10.81 -4.96 -11.52
N VAL A 366 -10.98 -4.37 -12.71
CA VAL A 366 -10.62 -5.03 -13.99
C VAL A 366 -9.11 -5.05 -14.22
N VAL A 367 -8.45 -3.90 -14.04
CA VAL A 367 -6.99 -3.77 -14.24
C VAL A 367 -6.24 -4.68 -13.27
N GLY A 368 -6.72 -4.85 -12.03
CA GLY A 368 -6.10 -5.75 -11.07
C GLY A 368 -6.00 -7.20 -11.54
N VAL A 369 -7.01 -7.71 -12.24
CA VAL A 369 -6.95 -9.06 -12.85
C VAL A 369 -5.99 -9.11 -14.03
N LEU A 370 -5.98 -8.06 -14.87
CA LEU A 370 -5.12 -7.98 -16.06
C LEU A 370 -3.62 -7.92 -15.73
N ILE A 371 -3.26 -7.53 -14.50
CA ILE A 371 -1.87 -7.53 -14.00
C ILE A 371 -1.35 -8.95 -13.71
N MET A 372 -2.21 -9.98 -13.81
CA MET A 372 -1.87 -11.39 -13.57
C MET A 372 -1.30 -11.64 -12.15
N PRO A 373 -2.07 -11.32 -11.10
CA PRO A 373 -1.61 -11.36 -9.71
C PRO A 373 -1.03 -12.72 -9.28
N TRP A 374 -1.57 -13.82 -9.81
CA TRP A 374 -1.08 -15.19 -9.57
C TRP A 374 0.39 -15.39 -9.91
N LYS A 375 0.93 -14.66 -10.90
CA LYS A 375 2.37 -14.72 -11.20
C LYS A 375 3.21 -14.02 -10.14
N LEU A 376 2.74 -12.89 -9.62
CA LEU A 376 3.45 -12.07 -8.64
C LEU A 376 3.55 -12.72 -7.26
N THR A 377 2.57 -13.56 -6.90
CA THR A 377 2.51 -14.24 -5.60
C THR A 377 2.95 -15.70 -5.64
N SER A 378 3.46 -16.19 -6.78
CA SER A 378 3.79 -17.60 -6.94
C SER A 378 4.98 -18.06 -6.07
N THR A 379 5.90 -17.15 -5.73
CA THR A 379 7.01 -17.42 -4.79
C THR A 379 7.27 -16.21 -3.88
N PRO A 380 7.87 -16.42 -2.69
CA PRO A 380 8.31 -15.31 -1.83
C PRO A 380 9.31 -14.36 -2.52
N GLU A 381 10.19 -14.90 -3.37
CA GLU A 381 11.16 -14.14 -4.15
C GLU A 381 10.47 -13.14 -5.11
N LEU A 382 9.49 -13.63 -5.88
CA LEU A 382 8.71 -12.82 -6.81
C LEU A 382 7.88 -11.77 -6.08
N TYR A 383 7.32 -12.13 -4.92
CA TYR A 383 6.52 -11.21 -4.12
C TYR A 383 7.37 -10.09 -3.48
N ILE A 384 8.46 -10.45 -2.80
CA ILE A 384 9.25 -9.52 -2.00
C ILE A 384 10.26 -8.75 -2.85
N PHE A 385 11.07 -9.43 -3.67
CA PHE A 385 12.19 -8.77 -4.34
C PHE A 385 11.83 -8.26 -5.73
N THR A 386 10.95 -8.97 -6.45
CA THR A 386 10.48 -8.49 -7.77
C THR A 386 9.35 -7.47 -7.62
N TRP A 387 8.19 -7.86 -7.08
CA TRP A 387 7.03 -7.00 -7.00
C TRP A 387 7.25 -5.81 -6.06
N LEU A 388 7.50 -6.05 -4.77
CA LEU A 388 7.68 -4.99 -3.78
C LEU A 388 8.94 -4.16 -4.05
N GLY A 389 10.04 -4.78 -4.50
CA GLY A 389 11.27 -4.06 -4.86
C GLY A 389 11.06 -3.00 -5.95
N LEU A 390 10.47 -3.39 -7.09
CA LEU A 390 10.20 -2.47 -8.21
C LEU A 390 9.28 -1.32 -7.81
N VAL A 391 8.19 -1.67 -7.16
CA VAL A 391 7.15 -0.72 -6.76
C VAL A 391 7.68 0.23 -5.70
N GLY A 392 8.39 -0.31 -4.70
CA GLY A 392 9.04 0.48 -3.65
C GLY A 392 9.99 1.52 -4.24
N GLY A 393 10.84 1.11 -5.18
CA GLY A 393 11.75 2.02 -5.88
C GLY A 393 11.02 3.18 -6.55
N LEU A 394 10.02 2.89 -7.40
CA LEU A 394 9.25 3.91 -8.11
C LEU A 394 8.46 4.82 -7.17
N LEU A 395 7.80 4.27 -6.15
CA LEU A 395 7.01 5.08 -5.22
C LEU A 395 7.91 5.94 -4.31
N GLY A 396 9.09 5.43 -3.95
CA GLY A 396 10.11 6.20 -3.24
C GLY A 396 10.48 7.47 -3.99
N THR A 397 10.64 7.41 -5.32
CA THR A 397 10.95 8.61 -6.14
C THR A 397 9.88 9.69 -6.06
N VAL A 398 8.60 9.28 -6.12
CA VAL A 398 7.47 10.20 -5.99
C VAL A 398 7.46 10.81 -4.59
N ALA A 399 7.71 10.01 -3.55
CA ALA A 399 7.76 10.49 -2.16
C ALA A 399 8.83 11.56 -1.99
N GLY A 400 10.04 11.30 -2.50
CA GLY A 400 11.15 12.23 -2.44
C GLY A 400 10.83 13.60 -3.07
N ILE A 401 10.16 13.58 -4.23
CA ILE A 401 9.74 14.81 -4.93
C ILE A 401 8.66 15.56 -4.15
N LEU A 402 7.63 14.87 -3.66
CA LEU A 402 6.56 15.49 -2.87
C LEU A 402 7.11 16.13 -1.60
N ILE A 403 7.96 15.42 -0.86
CA ILE A 403 8.57 15.90 0.38
C ILE A 403 9.45 17.12 0.09
N SER A 404 10.32 17.03 -0.92
CA SER A 404 11.18 18.14 -1.32
C SER A 404 10.37 19.39 -1.69
N ASP A 405 9.38 19.25 -2.58
CA ASP A 405 8.60 20.39 -3.05
C ASP A 405 7.83 21.05 -1.90
N TYR A 406 7.11 20.25 -1.11
CA TYR A 406 6.24 20.76 -0.08
C TYR A 406 7.02 21.35 1.10
N TRP A 407 8.01 20.62 1.65
CA TRP A 407 8.71 21.03 2.87
C TRP A 407 9.90 21.95 2.61
N ILE A 408 10.69 21.70 1.57
CA ILE A 408 11.95 22.41 1.34
C ILE A 408 11.73 23.61 0.41
N VAL A 409 11.19 23.37 -0.78
CA VAL A 409 11.03 24.41 -1.81
C VAL A 409 9.93 25.41 -1.42
N ARG A 410 8.78 24.91 -0.99
CA ARG A 410 7.58 25.73 -0.71
C ARG A 410 7.33 26.00 0.76
N ARG A 411 8.08 25.35 1.67
CA ARG A 411 8.00 25.56 3.12
C ARG A 411 6.56 25.49 3.65
N THR A 412 5.84 24.45 3.23
CA THR A 412 4.44 24.13 3.57
C THR A 412 3.41 25.19 3.16
N ARG A 413 3.74 26.06 2.19
CA ARG A 413 2.84 27.09 1.66
C ARG A 413 2.45 26.78 0.22
N LEU A 414 1.19 26.43 0.02
CA LEU A 414 0.55 26.22 -1.28
C LEU A 414 -0.53 27.26 -1.53
N SER A 415 -0.68 27.66 -2.80
CA SER A 415 -1.82 28.45 -3.26
C SER A 415 -2.95 27.50 -3.67
N LEU A 416 -3.93 27.33 -2.78
CA LEU A 416 -4.99 26.32 -2.95
C LEU A 416 -5.80 26.50 -4.25
N PRO A 417 -6.26 27.71 -4.63
CA PRO A 417 -6.98 27.90 -5.90
C PRO A 417 -6.14 27.56 -7.12
N ASP A 418 -4.82 27.77 -7.03
CA ASP A 418 -3.91 27.62 -8.16
C ASP A 418 -3.69 26.16 -8.55
N LEU A 419 -3.94 25.23 -7.62
CA LEU A 419 -3.87 23.80 -7.87
C LEU A 419 -4.97 23.32 -8.84
N TYR A 420 -5.95 24.16 -9.16
CA TYR A 420 -7.08 23.81 -10.01
C TYR A 420 -7.18 24.63 -11.30
N ARG A 421 -6.28 25.59 -11.54
CA ARG A 421 -6.38 26.50 -12.68
C ARG A 421 -5.24 26.38 -13.68
N GLN A 422 -5.58 26.50 -14.95
CA GLN A 422 -4.61 26.71 -16.01
C GLN A 422 -3.99 28.11 -15.88
N GLY A 423 -2.70 28.25 -16.19
CA GLY A 423 -1.97 29.53 -16.15
C GLY A 423 -1.52 29.99 -14.76
N GLY A 424 -1.86 29.26 -13.69
CA GLY A 424 -1.32 29.50 -12.35
C GLY A 424 0.14 29.06 -12.18
N PRO A 425 0.76 29.29 -11.02
CA PRO A 425 2.14 28.92 -10.72
C PRO A 425 2.44 27.42 -10.86
N TYR A 426 1.43 26.56 -10.77
CA TYR A 426 1.55 25.10 -10.95
C TYR A 426 1.28 24.63 -12.39
N TRP A 427 1.10 25.56 -13.35
CA TRP A 427 0.93 25.20 -14.74
C TRP A 427 2.25 24.82 -15.43
N TYR A 428 3.37 25.43 -15.01
CA TYR A 428 4.69 25.22 -15.62
C TYR A 428 4.65 25.31 -17.16
N THR A 429 5.34 24.42 -17.86
CA THR A 429 5.38 24.37 -19.32
C THR A 429 4.32 23.39 -19.80
N GLY A 430 3.19 23.91 -20.30
CA GLY A 430 2.12 23.08 -20.88
C GLY A 430 1.40 22.17 -19.87
N GLY A 431 1.47 22.46 -18.57
CA GLY A 431 0.91 21.64 -17.49
C GLY A 431 1.92 20.73 -16.80
N TRP A 432 3.20 20.74 -17.22
CA TRP A 432 4.24 19.82 -16.78
C TRP A 432 5.47 20.53 -16.20
N ASN A 433 5.91 20.09 -15.03
CA ASN A 433 7.22 20.43 -14.49
C ASN A 433 8.27 19.42 -14.96
N ILE A 434 9.01 19.76 -16.02
CA ILE A 434 10.06 18.90 -16.59
C ILE A 434 11.14 18.55 -15.55
N ARG A 435 11.36 19.40 -14.54
CA ARG A 435 12.34 19.14 -13.47
C ARG A 435 11.87 18.02 -12.55
N ALA A 436 10.58 17.97 -12.23
CA ALA A 436 9.99 16.87 -11.48
C ALA A 436 10.05 15.57 -12.27
N VAL A 437 9.74 15.61 -13.57
CA VAL A 437 9.84 14.45 -14.46
C VAL A 437 11.28 13.95 -14.55
N LEU A 438 12.25 14.84 -14.70
CA LEU A 438 13.67 14.46 -14.74
C LEU A 438 14.12 13.84 -13.41
N ALA A 439 13.74 14.44 -12.27
CA ALA A 439 14.05 13.88 -10.96
C ALA A 439 13.44 12.48 -10.78
N PHE A 440 12.20 12.29 -11.24
CA PHE A 440 11.51 11.00 -11.22
C PHE A 440 12.23 9.97 -12.09
N VAL A 441 12.59 10.30 -13.34
CA VAL A 441 13.26 9.37 -14.26
C VAL A 441 14.63 8.97 -13.73
N VAL A 442 15.45 9.94 -13.28
CA VAL A 442 16.78 9.66 -12.75
C VAL A 442 16.69 8.81 -11.49
N GLY A 443 15.82 9.18 -10.54
CA GLY A 443 15.65 8.40 -9.33
C GLY A 443 15.09 7.00 -9.60
N GLY A 444 14.18 6.87 -10.56
CA GLY A 444 13.62 5.57 -10.96
C GLY A 444 14.68 4.68 -11.57
N VAL A 445 15.49 5.19 -12.50
CA VAL A 445 16.60 4.45 -13.09
C VAL A 445 17.60 4.01 -12.02
N LEU A 446 17.95 4.87 -11.07
CA LEU A 446 18.86 4.48 -9.98
C LEU A 446 18.25 3.44 -9.04
N ALA A 447 16.94 3.55 -8.75
CA ALA A 447 16.24 2.69 -7.81
C ALA A 447 15.98 1.27 -8.35
N ILE A 448 15.60 1.15 -9.63
CA ILE A 448 15.16 -0.13 -10.22
C ILE A 448 15.99 -0.58 -11.42
N GLY A 449 16.91 0.26 -11.92
CA GLY A 449 17.76 -0.11 -13.05
C GLY A 449 18.70 -1.28 -12.76
N GLY A 450 18.97 -1.56 -11.48
CA GLY A 450 19.74 -2.73 -11.04
C GLY A 450 18.91 -3.97 -10.71
N SER A 451 17.60 -3.98 -10.95
CA SER A 451 16.74 -5.11 -10.58
C SER A 451 17.27 -6.40 -11.20
N HIS A 452 17.37 -7.44 -10.35
CA HIS A 452 17.97 -8.72 -10.65
C HIS A 452 17.16 -9.85 -9.99
N SER A 453 17.33 -11.07 -10.48
CA SER A 453 16.74 -12.27 -9.88
C SER A 453 17.63 -13.48 -10.14
N ALA A 454 17.62 -14.44 -9.23
CA ALA A 454 18.33 -15.70 -9.42
C ALA A 454 17.79 -16.46 -10.66
N PRO A 455 18.61 -17.30 -11.32
CA PRO A 455 18.20 -18.05 -12.51
C PRO A 455 16.90 -18.84 -12.27
N GLY A 456 15.88 -18.57 -13.08
CA GLY A 456 14.57 -19.23 -13.00
C GLY A 456 13.64 -18.75 -11.88
N GLN A 457 14.09 -17.83 -11.02
CA GLN A 457 13.31 -17.33 -9.87
C GLN A 457 12.61 -15.99 -10.13
N GLY A 458 12.89 -15.34 -11.26
CA GLY A 458 12.30 -14.06 -11.59
C GLY A 458 12.49 -13.61 -13.04
N PRO A 459 11.95 -12.44 -13.39
CA PRO A 459 11.97 -11.93 -14.76
C PRO A 459 13.28 -11.21 -15.13
N PHE A 460 14.19 -11.00 -14.18
CA PHE A 460 15.38 -10.17 -14.36
C PHE A 460 16.66 -10.98 -14.58
N PRO A 461 17.64 -10.44 -15.32
CA PRO A 461 18.96 -11.05 -15.43
C PRO A 461 19.65 -11.16 -14.06
N GLU A 462 20.47 -12.19 -13.87
CA GLU A 462 21.24 -12.41 -12.64
C GLU A 462 22.22 -11.25 -12.35
N GLU A 463 22.83 -10.70 -13.39
CA GLU A 463 23.71 -9.52 -13.30
C GLU A 463 22.96 -8.20 -13.14
N GLY A 464 21.63 -8.23 -13.18
CA GLY A 464 20.76 -7.06 -13.17
C GLY A 464 20.53 -6.45 -14.56
N LEU A 465 19.45 -5.66 -14.70
CA LEU A 465 19.12 -4.98 -15.96
C LEU A 465 20.22 -4.02 -16.42
N ILE A 466 20.83 -3.30 -15.48
CA ILE A 466 21.99 -2.45 -15.68
C ILE A 466 23.01 -2.86 -14.60
N PRO A 467 24.04 -3.65 -14.95
CA PRO A 467 24.90 -4.31 -13.94
C PRO A 467 25.56 -3.36 -12.94
N VAL A 468 25.97 -2.16 -13.38
CA VAL A 468 26.56 -1.16 -12.47
C VAL A 468 25.59 -0.63 -11.41
N LEU A 469 24.28 -0.77 -11.64
CA LEU A 469 23.23 -0.34 -10.71
C LEU A 469 22.71 -1.47 -9.82
N LYS A 470 23.14 -2.72 -10.03
CA LYS A 470 22.70 -3.89 -9.23
C LYS A 470 22.76 -3.64 -7.71
N PRO A 471 23.86 -3.08 -7.15
CA PRO A 471 23.92 -2.83 -5.71
C PRO A 471 22.92 -1.79 -5.20
N LEU A 472 22.39 -0.92 -6.07
CA LEU A 472 21.40 0.08 -5.67
C LEU A 472 19.98 -0.49 -5.59
N ALA A 473 19.69 -1.56 -6.34
CA ALA A 473 18.36 -2.16 -6.38
C ALA A 473 17.95 -2.77 -5.04
N ASP A 474 18.91 -3.33 -4.29
CA ASP A 474 18.70 -3.84 -2.93
C ASP A 474 18.27 -2.75 -1.94
N TYR A 475 18.52 -1.50 -2.29
CA TYR A 475 18.15 -0.30 -1.53
C TYR A 475 17.14 0.57 -2.29
N GLY A 476 16.44 0.00 -3.27
CA GLY A 476 15.72 0.74 -4.32
C GLY A 476 14.77 1.81 -3.80
N TRP A 477 14.00 1.52 -2.75
CA TRP A 477 13.10 2.52 -2.14
C TRP A 477 13.85 3.74 -1.59
N ALA A 478 14.90 3.51 -0.79
CA ALA A 478 15.71 4.57 -0.18
C ALA A 478 16.48 5.36 -1.24
N VAL A 479 17.06 4.66 -2.22
CA VAL A 479 17.74 5.27 -3.37
C VAL A 479 16.79 6.14 -4.16
N GLY A 480 15.59 5.64 -4.49
CA GLY A 480 14.56 6.39 -5.22
C GLY A 480 14.14 7.65 -4.48
N LEU A 481 13.87 7.54 -3.18
CA LEU A 481 13.49 8.67 -2.32
C LEU A 481 14.61 9.71 -2.23
N ALA A 482 15.82 9.31 -1.86
CA ALA A 482 16.92 10.24 -1.64
C ALA A 482 17.37 10.91 -2.93
N SER A 483 17.58 10.16 -4.00
CA SER A 483 18.05 10.70 -5.29
C SER A 483 17.06 11.70 -5.88
N SER A 484 15.76 11.38 -5.88
CA SER A 484 14.72 12.25 -6.44
C SER A 484 14.52 13.49 -5.59
N LEU A 485 14.56 13.36 -4.25
CA LEU A 485 14.50 14.47 -3.32
C LEU A 485 15.66 15.44 -3.55
N LEU A 486 16.90 14.95 -3.58
CA LEU A 486 18.09 15.77 -3.74
C LEU A 486 18.12 16.45 -5.10
N LEU A 487 17.87 15.70 -6.18
CA LEU A 487 17.88 16.22 -7.54
C LEU A 487 16.77 17.26 -7.75
N TYR A 488 15.55 16.97 -7.30
CA TYR A 488 14.45 17.94 -7.40
C TYR A 488 14.76 19.22 -6.63
N THR A 489 15.28 19.10 -5.40
CA THR A 489 15.70 20.25 -4.58
C THR A 489 16.73 21.10 -5.33
N ALA A 490 17.75 20.48 -5.92
CA ALA A 490 18.80 21.17 -6.66
C ALA A 490 18.26 21.89 -7.90
N LEU A 491 17.38 21.24 -8.66
CA LEU A 491 16.77 21.80 -9.87
C LEU A 491 15.80 22.95 -9.54
N MET A 492 15.13 22.91 -8.39
CA MET A 492 14.18 23.95 -7.98
C MET A 492 14.84 25.12 -7.26
N SER A 493 15.90 24.89 -6.47
CA SER A 493 16.65 25.95 -5.76
C SER A 493 17.29 26.99 -6.67
N ARG A 494 17.55 26.64 -7.93
CA ARG A 494 18.11 27.55 -8.95
C ARG A 494 17.11 28.59 -9.47
N ARG A 495 15.82 28.51 -9.09
CA ARG A 495 14.87 29.61 -9.29
C ARG A 495 14.67 30.33 -7.96
N ARG A 496 15.13 31.59 -7.88
CA ARG A 496 14.49 32.53 -6.94
C ARG A 496 13.00 32.55 -7.28
N PRO A 497 12.09 32.46 -6.30
CA PRO A 497 10.68 32.68 -6.57
C PRO A 497 10.56 34.06 -7.22
N ALA A 498 9.89 34.13 -8.37
CA ALA A 498 9.35 35.41 -8.80
C ALA A 498 8.48 35.87 -7.64
N HIS A 499 8.90 36.94 -6.96
CA HIS A 499 8.13 37.51 -5.86
C HIS A 499 6.70 37.83 -6.36
N PRO A 500 5.69 37.64 -5.50
CA PRO A 500 4.29 37.90 -5.85
C PRO A 500 4.04 39.34 -6.28
#